data_AF-A0A7W0WB73-F1
#
_entry.id   AF-A0A7W0WB73-F1
#
_cell.length_a   1.000
_cell.length_b   1.000
_cell.length_c   1.000
_cell.angle_alpha   90.00
_cell.angle_beta   90.00
_cell.angle_gamma   90.00
#
_symmetry.space_group_name_H-M   'P 1'
#
loop_
_entity.id
_entity.type
_entity.pdbx_description
1 polymer ?
#
loop_
_entity_poly.entity_id
_entity_poly.type
_entity_poly.pdbx_seq_one_letter_code
_entity_poly.pdbx_strand_id
1 'polypeptide(L)'
;MRTPFALTAYPLSHDFRARLETELDGVPEYLSVPQLRRLGRRRLLEELLSLSGRPCLLPLEDPASSAVLPLLEVLALAARPSSIVVVRPDLRRETISRWRLLPALGALGAASADGLWTLRSARKDLERLLAASPSTPTRGTRRRVLYLNGNLWFGVSAGGSLAHMAGVANGLADAGYELELAASFHVPQLREGVRDRVVAPPEAFAIPSETNYFRYQRSLVEHSLRVAAARAPDFVYQRLSILNYAGVTISRRLGVPLVLEYNGSEVWVARHWGRRLRYERLAEQAEAALLRHAHVVVTVSDVLREELLGRGIPERHIVMYPNCVDA
;
A
#
# COMPACT_ATOMS: atom_id res chain seq x y z
N MET A 1 28.18 14.20 25.23
CA MET A 1 27.75 14.16 23.81
C MET A 1 26.29 14.60 23.74
N ARG A 2 25.86 15.29 22.67
CA ARG A 2 24.43 15.63 22.51
C ARG A 2 23.66 14.35 22.16
N THR A 3 22.53 14.11 22.83
CA THR A 3 21.68 12.93 22.59
C THR A 3 21.31 12.84 21.10
N PRO A 4 21.52 11.70 20.43
CA PRO A 4 21.10 11.52 19.05
C PRO A 4 19.57 11.61 18.91
N PHE A 5 19.10 11.89 17.70
CA PHE A 5 17.68 11.76 17.35
C PHE A 5 17.53 10.78 16.19
N ALA A 6 16.42 10.05 16.17
CA ALA A 6 16.11 9.05 15.16
C ALA A 6 14.89 9.49 14.35
N LEU A 7 15.07 9.69 13.04
CA LEU A 7 13.96 9.92 12.11
C LEU A 7 13.50 8.59 11.53
N THR A 8 12.25 8.23 11.79
CA THR A 8 11.71 6.91 11.44
C THR A 8 10.55 7.05 10.45
N ALA A 9 10.45 6.11 9.50
CA ALA A 9 9.31 6.08 8.58
C ALA A 9 7.99 5.81 9.34
N TYR A 10 8.05 4.91 10.32
CA TYR A 10 6.97 4.46 11.20
C TYR A 10 7.53 4.22 12.60
N PRO A 11 6.67 4.14 13.64
CA PRO A 11 7.10 3.64 14.94
C PRO A 11 7.77 2.26 14.78
N LEU A 12 9.01 2.13 15.26
CA LEU A 12 9.76 0.88 15.23
C LEU A 12 9.13 -0.14 16.15
N SER A 13 9.29 -1.44 15.85
CA SER A 13 8.90 -2.47 16.81
C SER A 13 9.67 -2.36 18.13
N HIS A 14 9.07 -2.89 19.20
CA HIS A 14 9.71 -2.89 20.52
C HIS A 14 11.05 -3.64 20.49
N ASP A 15 11.14 -4.77 19.77
CA ASP A 15 12.36 -5.58 19.67
C ASP A 15 13.49 -4.81 18.95
N PHE A 16 13.21 -4.28 17.76
CA PHE A 16 14.21 -3.54 17.00
C PHE A 16 14.67 -2.29 17.75
N ARG A 17 13.74 -1.59 18.42
CA ARG A 17 14.05 -0.43 19.25
C ARG A 17 14.96 -0.78 20.43
N ALA A 18 14.65 -1.83 21.19
CA ALA A 18 15.45 -2.26 22.33
C ALA A 18 16.88 -2.63 21.91
N ARG A 19 17.02 -3.34 20.80
CA ARG A 19 18.33 -3.71 20.22
C ARG A 19 19.12 -2.48 19.77
N LEU A 20 18.45 -1.51 19.13
CA LEU A 20 19.08 -0.26 18.71
C LEU A 20 19.55 0.59 19.91
N GLU A 21 18.73 0.74 20.95
CA GLU A 21 19.08 1.49 22.16
C GLU A 21 20.25 0.86 22.91
N THR A 22 20.30 -0.49 22.96
CA THR A 22 21.43 -1.24 23.53
C THR A 22 22.72 -0.98 22.77
N GLU A 23 22.70 -1.05 21.44
CA GLU A 23 23.88 -0.80 20.59
C GLU A 23 24.34 0.67 20.65
N LEU A 24 23.45 1.60 21.00
CA LEU A 24 23.76 3.03 21.12
C LEU A 24 24.25 3.43 22.52
N ASP A 25 24.13 2.54 23.51
CA ASP A 25 24.31 2.85 24.93
C ASP A 25 23.50 4.10 25.34
N GLY A 26 22.23 4.14 24.92
CA GLY A 26 21.34 5.26 25.21
C GLY A 26 20.08 5.30 24.36
N VAL A 27 19.13 6.12 24.81
CA VAL A 27 17.82 6.29 24.15
C VAL A 27 17.86 7.53 23.25
N PRO A 28 17.80 7.39 21.91
CA PRO A 28 17.66 8.53 21.02
C PRO A 28 16.26 9.11 21.11
N GLU A 29 16.11 10.37 20.73
CA GLU A 29 14.79 10.97 20.57
C GLU A 29 14.15 10.49 19.27
N TYR A 30 13.06 9.73 19.36
CA TYR A 30 12.38 9.17 18.20
C TYR A 30 11.33 10.12 17.64
N LEU A 31 11.47 10.45 16.37
CA LEU A 31 10.54 11.26 15.60
C LEU A 31 10.11 10.50 14.36
N SER A 32 8.84 10.14 14.28
CA SER A 32 8.29 9.41 13.14
C SER A 32 7.70 10.38 12.10
N VAL A 33 7.77 10.00 10.82
CA VAL A 33 7.14 10.76 9.73
C VAL A 33 5.64 11.01 10.00
N PRO A 34 4.84 10.05 10.48
CA PRO A 34 3.45 10.29 10.88
C PRO A 34 3.28 11.39 11.93
N GLN A 35 4.15 11.46 12.94
CA GLN A 35 4.13 12.54 13.95
C GLN A 35 4.46 13.89 13.32
N LEU A 36 5.56 13.96 12.56
CA LEU A 36 5.99 15.18 11.88
C LEU A 36 4.94 15.71 10.90
N ARG A 37 4.21 14.82 10.22
CA ARG A 37 3.13 15.17 9.29
C ARG A 37 1.89 15.73 9.96
N ARG A 38 1.72 15.58 11.28
CA ARG A 38 0.64 16.22 12.05
C ARG A 38 0.95 17.70 12.33
N LEU A 39 2.23 18.08 12.24
CA LEU A 39 2.65 19.47 12.43
C LEU A 39 2.34 20.30 11.17
N GLY A 40 1.97 21.56 11.38
CA GLY A 40 1.96 22.55 10.31
C GLY A 40 3.37 22.85 9.82
N ARG A 41 3.53 23.37 8.59
CA ARG A 41 4.85 23.60 7.97
C ARG A 41 5.83 24.40 8.84
N ARG A 42 5.35 25.42 9.54
CA ARG A 42 6.17 26.25 10.45
C ARG A 42 6.67 25.44 11.65
N ARG A 43 5.75 24.81 12.38
CA ARG A 43 6.07 23.94 13.53
C ARG A 43 6.96 22.75 13.14
N LEU A 44 6.75 22.17 11.97
CA LEU A 44 7.63 21.12 11.44
C LEU A 44 9.07 21.62 11.31
N LEU A 45 9.26 22.82 10.74
CA LEU A 45 10.59 23.39 10.57
C LEU A 45 11.20 23.78 11.92
N GLU A 46 10.42 24.38 12.82
CA GLU A 46 10.84 24.70 14.19
C GLU A 46 11.31 23.45 14.94
N GLU A 47 10.52 22.36 14.87
CA GLU A 47 10.83 21.08 15.47
C GLU A 47 12.16 20.53 14.93
N LEU A 48 12.32 20.49 13.60
CA LEU A 48 13.55 20.00 12.97
C LEU A 48 14.76 20.87 13.33
N LEU A 49 14.60 22.20 13.33
CA LEU A 49 15.68 23.13 13.67
C LEU A 49 16.08 23.05 15.15
N SER A 50 15.17 22.64 16.05
CA SER A 50 15.49 22.40 17.46
C SER A 50 16.52 21.28 17.65
N LEU A 51 16.65 20.39 16.66
CA LEU A 51 17.57 19.24 16.67
C LEU A 51 18.97 19.57 16.10
N SER A 52 19.19 20.82 15.69
CA SER A 52 20.41 21.26 15.01
C SER A 52 21.71 20.91 15.76
N GLY A 53 22.68 20.38 15.01
CA GLY A 53 23.99 19.96 15.51
C GLY A 53 24.01 18.63 16.28
N ARG A 54 22.87 17.94 16.45
CA ARG A 54 22.80 16.58 17.02
C ARG A 54 23.09 15.52 15.94
N PRO A 55 23.62 14.34 16.28
CA PRO A 55 23.71 13.22 15.35
C PRO A 55 22.30 12.71 14.97
N CYS A 56 22.08 12.43 13.68
CA CYS A 56 20.83 11.91 13.15
C CYS A 56 20.97 10.42 12.79
N LEU A 57 20.06 9.61 13.30
CA LEU A 57 19.91 8.19 12.98
C LEU A 57 18.70 8.01 12.06
N LEU A 58 18.85 7.21 11.01
CA LEU A 58 17.78 6.82 10.08
C LEU A 58 17.60 5.29 10.14
N PRO A 59 16.91 4.76 11.17
CA PRO A 59 16.71 3.33 11.30
C PRO A 59 15.68 2.80 10.32
N LEU A 60 16.05 1.73 9.62
CA LEU A 60 15.24 0.98 8.67
C LEU A 60 15.09 -0.45 9.18
N GLU A 61 13.96 -0.76 9.79
CA GLU A 61 13.69 -2.08 10.38
C GLU A 61 13.48 -3.18 9.32
N ASP A 62 12.92 -2.81 8.17
CA ASP A 62 12.60 -3.74 7.09
C ASP A 62 13.18 -3.24 5.75
N PRO A 63 13.67 -4.13 4.85
CA PRO A 63 14.19 -3.73 3.55
C PRO A 63 13.25 -2.86 2.72
N ALA A 64 11.93 -3.06 2.79
CA ALA A 64 10.94 -2.24 2.08
C ALA A 64 10.90 -0.79 2.58
N SER A 65 11.37 -0.53 3.81
CA SER A 65 11.51 0.84 4.35
C SER A 65 12.56 1.68 3.61
N SER A 66 13.43 1.04 2.81
CA SER A 66 14.41 1.73 1.98
C SER A 66 13.78 2.71 0.99
N ALA A 67 12.53 2.46 0.57
CA ALA A 67 11.82 3.37 -0.34
C ALA A 67 11.45 4.72 0.31
N VAL A 68 11.45 4.79 1.64
CA VAL A 68 11.21 6.02 2.42
C VAL A 68 12.52 6.75 2.70
N LEU A 69 13.67 6.12 2.51
CA LEU A 69 14.97 6.69 2.86
C LEU A 69 15.22 8.07 2.23
N PRO A 70 14.93 8.32 0.93
CA PRO A 70 15.13 9.65 0.35
C PRO A 70 14.32 10.75 1.06
N LEU A 71 13.11 10.43 1.56
CA LEU A 71 12.31 11.35 2.35
C LEU A 71 12.97 11.63 3.72
N LEU A 72 13.45 10.57 4.38
CA LEU A 72 14.11 10.70 5.68
C LEU A 72 15.41 11.50 5.59
N GLU A 73 16.20 11.31 4.53
CA GLU A 73 17.41 12.07 4.26
C GLU A 73 17.12 13.56 4.05
N VAL A 74 16.04 13.90 3.33
CA VAL A 74 15.61 15.29 3.14
C VAL A 74 15.12 15.92 4.44
N LEU A 75 14.38 15.19 5.27
CA LEU A 75 13.96 15.66 6.60
C LEU A 75 15.17 15.84 7.54
N ALA A 76 16.11 14.90 7.51
CA ALA A 76 17.36 15.00 8.25
C ALA A 76 18.13 16.27 7.86
N LEU A 77 18.22 16.60 6.56
CA LEU A 77 18.90 17.81 6.12
C LEU A 77 18.27 19.09 6.69
N ALA A 78 16.93 19.16 6.71
CA ALA A 78 16.22 20.30 7.28
C ALA A 78 16.52 20.50 8.78
N ALA A 79 16.87 19.42 9.50
CA ALA A 79 17.29 19.46 10.90
C ALA A 79 18.76 19.88 11.12
N ARG A 80 19.58 20.02 10.07
CA ARG A 80 21.01 20.42 10.13
C ARG A 80 21.85 19.60 11.14
N PRO A 81 21.89 18.26 11.02
CA PRO A 81 22.60 17.40 11.94
C PRO A 81 24.12 17.49 11.76
N SER A 82 24.85 17.07 12.81
CA SER A 82 26.32 16.94 12.77
C SER A 82 26.78 15.74 11.93
N SER A 83 25.96 14.68 11.89
CA SER A 83 26.17 13.49 11.04
C SER A 83 24.82 12.83 10.74
N ILE A 84 24.75 12.07 9.64
CA ILE A 84 23.58 11.27 9.27
C ILE A 84 24.05 9.82 9.15
N VAL A 85 23.43 8.93 9.91
CA VAL A 85 23.76 7.50 9.94
C VAL A 85 22.51 6.70 9.62
N VAL A 86 22.55 5.91 8.55
CA VAL A 86 21.50 4.91 8.28
C VAL A 86 21.79 3.66 9.08
N VAL A 87 20.77 3.15 9.76
CA VAL A 87 20.85 1.89 10.50
C VAL A 87 20.01 0.85 9.77
N ARG A 88 20.64 -0.22 9.31
CA ARG A 88 20.03 -1.32 8.55
C ARG A 88 19.30 -2.30 9.48
N PRO A 89 18.49 -3.25 8.95
CA PRO A 89 17.78 -4.24 9.76
C PRO A 89 18.69 -5.11 10.65
N ASP A 90 19.93 -5.33 10.20
CA ASP A 90 20.99 -6.05 10.92
C ASP A 90 21.78 -5.16 11.90
N LEU A 91 21.31 -3.93 12.16
CA LEU A 91 21.95 -2.89 12.97
C LEU A 91 23.25 -2.33 12.39
N ARG A 92 23.63 -2.70 11.16
CA ARG A 92 24.78 -2.12 10.49
C ARG A 92 24.57 -0.61 10.27
N ARG A 93 25.60 0.17 10.62
CA ARG A 93 25.60 1.63 10.53
C ARG A 93 26.36 2.10 9.30
N GLU A 94 25.70 2.89 8.47
CA GLU A 94 26.28 3.52 7.29
C GLU A 94 26.21 5.05 7.43
N THR A 95 27.36 5.69 7.63
CA THR A 95 27.44 7.16 7.63
C THR A 95 27.27 7.68 6.22
N ILE A 96 26.29 8.56 6.03
CA ILE A 96 25.99 9.13 4.72
C ILE A 96 26.69 10.47 4.55
N SER A 97 27.42 10.59 3.43
CA SER A 97 27.98 11.85 2.98
C SER A 97 26.88 12.81 2.54
N ARG A 98 27.06 14.10 2.86
CA ARG A 98 26.16 15.17 2.42
C ARG A 98 25.99 15.24 0.90
N TRP A 99 26.93 14.69 0.12
CA TRP A 99 26.83 14.63 -1.34
C TRP A 99 25.82 13.58 -1.86
N ARG A 100 25.57 12.51 -1.10
CA ARG A 100 24.53 11.51 -1.42
C ARG A 100 23.11 12.10 -1.36
N LEU A 101 22.97 13.31 -0.81
CA LEU A 101 21.71 14.04 -0.67
C LEU A 101 21.20 14.66 -1.98
N LEU A 102 22.07 14.96 -2.95
CA LEU A 102 21.64 15.48 -4.25
C LEU A 102 20.84 14.43 -5.04
N PRO A 103 21.32 13.17 -5.17
CA PRO A 103 20.50 12.07 -5.68
C PRO A 103 19.20 11.86 -4.90
N ALA A 104 19.20 12.00 -3.57
CA ALA A 104 18.00 11.83 -2.75
C ALA A 104 16.93 12.89 -3.05
N LEU A 105 17.33 14.17 -3.16
CA LEU A 105 16.45 15.27 -3.58
C LEU A 105 15.93 15.04 -5.00
N GLY A 106 16.79 14.60 -5.92
CA GLY A 106 16.41 14.24 -7.29
C GLY A 106 15.38 13.11 -7.32
N ALA A 107 15.61 12.03 -6.58
CA ALA A 107 14.71 10.88 -6.48
C ALA A 107 13.36 11.27 -5.89
N LEU A 108 13.34 12.07 -4.81
CA LEU A 108 12.12 12.59 -4.21
C LEU A 108 11.36 13.51 -5.19
N GLY A 109 12.06 14.38 -5.91
CA GLY A 109 11.49 15.27 -6.91
C GLY A 109 10.87 14.51 -8.09
N ALA A 110 11.60 13.56 -8.66
CA ALA A 110 11.13 12.68 -9.74
C ALA A 110 9.94 11.83 -9.31
N ALA A 111 10.02 11.19 -8.13
CA ALA A 111 8.92 10.43 -7.55
C ALA A 111 7.67 11.29 -7.36
N SER A 112 7.83 12.53 -6.87
CA SER A 112 6.73 13.47 -6.67
C SER A 112 6.11 13.94 -7.99
N ALA A 113 6.91 14.20 -9.02
CA ALA A 113 6.42 14.53 -10.35
C ALA A 113 5.62 13.37 -10.98
N ASP A 114 6.15 12.15 -10.90
CA ASP A 114 5.47 10.92 -11.33
C ASP A 114 4.18 10.66 -10.52
N GLY A 115 4.21 10.93 -9.21
CA GLY A 115 3.03 10.87 -8.35
C GLY A 115 1.93 11.84 -8.77
N LEU A 116 2.29 13.07 -9.14
CA LEU A 116 1.33 14.03 -9.68
C LEU A 116 0.82 13.64 -11.06
N TRP A 117 1.64 13.01 -11.90
CA TRP A 117 1.22 12.50 -13.21
C TRP A 117 0.23 11.34 -13.07
N THR A 118 0.55 10.33 -12.26
CA THR A 118 -0.34 9.18 -12.00
C THR A 118 -1.64 9.61 -11.34
N LEU A 119 -1.61 10.59 -10.44
CA LEU A 119 -2.81 11.21 -9.88
C LEU A 119 -3.70 11.85 -10.96
N ARG A 120 -3.11 12.59 -11.92
CA ARG A 120 -3.86 13.19 -13.04
C ARG A 120 -4.43 12.14 -13.98
N SER A 121 -3.67 11.07 -14.27
CA SER A 121 -4.20 9.92 -15.03
C SER A 121 -5.39 9.31 -14.30
N ALA A 122 -5.24 9.04 -13.00
CA ALA A 122 -6.28 8.43 -12.19
C ALA A 122 -7.58 9.24 -12.16
N ARG A 123 -7.50 10.58 -12.12
CA ARG A 123 -8.70 11.43 -12.27
C ARG A 123 -9.43 11.16 -13.57
N LYS A 124 -8.72 11.19 -14.70
CA LYS A 124 -9.28 10.94 -16.03
C LYS A 124 -9.82 9.51 -16.16
N ASP A 125 -9.11 8.54 -15.60
CA ASP A 125 -9.51 7.14 -15.61
C ASP A 125 -10.81 6.92 -14.83
N LEU A 126 -10.90 7.48 -13.62
CA LEU A 126 -12.07 7.38 -12.77
C LEU A 126 -13.28 8.12 -13.33
N GLU A 127 -13.09 9.32 -13.91
CA GLU A 127 -14.15 10.03 -14.63
C GLU A 127 -14.73 9.17 -15.75
N ARG A 128 -13.86 8.54 -16.57
CA ARG A 128 -14.28 7.63 -17.64
C ARG A 128 -14.99 6.39 -17.12
N LEU A 129 -14.46 5.76 -16.06
CA LEU A 129 -15.05 4.56 -15.48
C LEU A 129 -16.41 4.83 -14.85
N LEU A 130 -16.58 5.96 -14.16
CA LEU A 130 -17.85 6.32 -13.53
C LEU A 130 -18.91 6.70 -14.57
N ALA A 131 -18.51 7.30 -15.69
CA ALA A 131 -19.40 7.56 -16.83
C ALA A 131 -19.74 6.30 -17.64
N ALA A 132 -18.88 5.28 -17.62
CA ALA A 132 -19.08 4.06 -18.39
C ALA A 132 -20.10 3.11 -17.74
N SER A 133 -20.78 2.33 -18.59
CA SER A 133 -21.56 1.17 -18.16
C SER A 133 -20.63 -0.02 -17.81
N PRO A 134 -21.05 -0.90 -16.89
CA PRO A 134 -20.38 -2.17 -16.65
C PRO A 134 -20.26 -2.98 -17.95
N SER A 135 -19.14 -3.66 -18.14
CA SER A 135 -18.93 -4.55 -19.29
C SER A 135 -19.63 -5.90 -19.09
N THR A 136 -19.99 -6.57 -20.18
CA THR A 136 -20.39 -7.99 -20.13
C THR A 136 -19.14 -8.86 -20.34
N PRO A 137 -18.66 -9.56 -19.30
CA PRO A 137 -17.40 -10.30 -19.40
C PRO A 137 -17.61 -11.67 -20.02
N THR A 138 -16.56 -12.24 -20.59
CA THR A 138 -16.54 -13.64 -21.01
C THR A 138 -16.15 -14.52 -19.84
N ARG A 139 -16.97 -15.54 -19.54
CA ARG A 139 -16.64 -16.54 -18.51
C ARG A 139 -15.66 -17.55 -19.10
N GLY A 140 -14.52 -17.72 -18.46
CA GLY A 140 -13.57 -18.78 -18.80
C GLY A 140 -13.78 -20.06 -17.99
N THR A 141 -13.18 -21.16 -18.44
CA THR A 141 -13.32 -22.51 -17.86
C THR A 141 -11.99 -23.09 -17.36
N ARG A 142 -10.91 -22.31 -17.38
CA ARG A 142 -9.54 -22.79 -17.08
C ARG A 142 -9.26 -22.95 -15.58
N ARG A 143 -10.18 -22.50 -14.73
CA ARG A 143 -10.07 -22.36 -13.27
C ARG A 143 -8.85 -21.54 -12.86
N ARG A 144 -8.62 -20.39 -13.52
CA ARG A 144 -7.49 -19.51 -13.24
C ARG A 144 -7.93 -18.19 -12.66
N VAL A 145 -7.26 -17.77 -11.59
CA VAL A 145 -7.57 -16.52 -10.88
C VAL A 145 -6.36 -15.63 -10.85
N LEU A 146 -6.56 -14.36 -11.18
CA LEU A 146 -5.60 -13.31 -10.87
C LEU A 146 -6.09 -12.60 -9.60
N TYR A 147 -5.45 -12.90 -8.46
CA TYR A 147 -5.75 -12.30 -7.16
C TYR A 147 -4.92 -11.03 -7.00
N LEU A 148 -5.56 -9.90 -6.68
CA LEU A 148 -4.91 -8.60 -6.54
C LEU A 148 -5.05 -8.09 -5.10
N ASN A 149 -3.92 -7.71 -4.51
CA ASN A 149 -3.88 -6.85 -3.34
C ASN A 149 -3.23 -5.51 -3.69
N GLY A 150 -4.03 -4.44 -3.57
CA GLY A 150 -3.63 -3.08 -3.89
C GLY A 150 -3.01 -2.31 -2.73
N ASN A 151 -2.86 -2.92 -1.55
CA ASN A 151 -2.31 -2.25 -0.39
C ASN A 151 -0.80 -2.07 -0.56
N LEU A 152 -0.35 -0.90 -0.16
CA LEU A 152 1.05 -0.55 -0.05
C LEU A 152 1.38 -0.57 1.44
N TRP A 153 1.85 -1.72 1.94
CA TRP A 153 2.22 -1.87 3.34
C TRP A 153 3.67 -1.45 3.56
N PHE A 154 3.90 -0.81 4.70
CA PHE A 154 5.19 -0.27 5.07
C PHE A 154 5.60 -0.86 6.41
N GLY A 155 6.20 -2.05 6.37
CA GLY A 155 6.79 -2.68 7.56
C GLY A 155 5.81 -3.30 8.56
N VAL A 156 4.51 -3.39 8.27
CA VAL A 156 3.58 -4.24 9.05
C VAL A 156 3.39 -5.55 8.31
N SER A 157 4.09 -6.58 8.78
CA SER A 157 4.17 -7.93 8.18
C SER A 157 3.27 -8.96 8.88
N ALA A 158 2.43 -8.54 9.84
CA ALA A 158 1.53 -9.43 10.58
C ALA A 158 0.18 -8.74 10.88
N GLY A 159 -0.92 -9.50 10.74
CA GLY A 159 -2.27 -9.04 11.04
C GLY A 159 -3.35 -9.97 10.48
N GLY A 160 -4.58 -9.85 10.98
CA GLY A 160 -5.71 -10.69 10.53
C GLY A 160 -6.00 -10.61 9.03
N SER A 161 -5.61 -9.51 8.36
CA SER A 161 -5.73 -9.37 6.90
C SER A 161 -4.81 -10.31 6.11
N LEU A 162 -3.61 -10.64 6.61
CA LEU A 162 -2.69 -11.60 5.97
C LEU A 162 -3.22 -13.01 6.07
N ALA A 163 -3.62 -13.42 7.27
CA ALA A 163 -4.22 -14.73 7.51
C ALA A 163 -5.49 -14.91 6.67
N HIS A 164 -6.33 -13.87 6.60
CA HIS A 164 -7.51 -13.86 5.75
C HIS A 164 -7.18 -14.03 4.26
N MET A 165 -6.20 -13.30 3.73
CA MET A 165 -5.78 -13.45 2.34
C MET A 165 -5.24 -14.86 2.04
N ALA A 166 -4.42 -15.41 2.95
CA ALA A 166 -3.93 -16.78 2.83
C ALA A 166 -5.11 -17.77 2.81
N GLY A 167 -6.08 -17.64 3.73
CA GLY A 167 -7.27 -18.47 3.78
C GLY A 167 -8.10 -18.41 2.49
N VAL A 168 -8.36 -17.21 1.96
CA VAL A 168 -9.10 -17.06 0.68
C VAL A 168 -8.33 -17.66 -0.49
N ALA A 169 -7.03 -17.36 -0.61
CA ALA A 169 -6.20 -17.88 -1.69
C ALA A 169 -6.09 -19.41 -1.65
N ASN A 170 -5.90 -19.97 -0.45
CA ASN A 170 -5.80 -21.40 -0.21
C ASN A 170 -7.16 -22.09 -0.45
N GLY A 171 -8.27 -21.54 0.03
CA GLY A 171 -9.60 -22.10 -0.24
C GLY A 171 -9.94 -22.15 -1.72
N LEU A 172 -9.52 -21.14 -2.50
CA LEU A 172 -9.62 -21.18 -3.96
C LEU A 172 -8.71 -22.27 -4.57
N ALA A 173 -7.47 -22.40 -4.07
CA ALA A 173 -6.55 -23.45 -4.53
C ALA A 173 -7.10 -24.86 -4.24
N ASP A 174 -7.63 -25.09 -3.04
CA ASP A 174 -8.24 -26.35 -2.61
C ASP A 174 -9.52 -26.68 -3.39
N ALA A 175 -10.24 -25.66 -3.87
CA ALA A 175 -11.33 -25.80 -4.83
C ALA A 175 -10.87 -26.11 -6.27
N GLY A 176 -9.56 -26.26 -6.50
CA GLY A 176 -8.95 -26.59 -7.77
C GLY A 176 -8.73 -25.41 -8.70
N TYR A 177 -8.64 -24.18 -8.17
CA TYR A 177 -8.19 -23.03 -8.95
C TYR A 177 -6.67 -22.87 -8.91
N GLU A 178 -6.11 -22.38 -10.01
CA GLU A 178 -4.71 -21.95 -10.07
C GLU A 178 -4.65 -20.43 -9.90
N LEU A 179 -3.85 -19.95 -8.96
CA LEU A 179 -3.81 -18.54 -8.60
C LEU A 179 -2.48 -17.89 -8.98
N GLU A 180 -2.56 -16.68 -9.53
CA GLU A 180 -1.46 -15.71 -9.54
C GLU A 180 -1.84 -14.61 -8.53
N LEU A 181 -1.19 -14.57 -7.37
CA LEU A 181 -1.45 -13.59 -6.33
C LEU A 181 -0.46 -12.44 -6.44
N ALA A 182 -0.93 -11.25 -6.83
CA ALA A 182 -0.11 -10.05 -6.99
C ALA A 182 -0.29 -9.08 -5.83
N ALA A 183 0.77 -8.86 -5.04
CA ALA A 183 0.78 -8.00 -3.86
C ALA A 183 2.15 -7.32 -3.67
N SER A 184 2.26 -6.35 -2.74
CA SER A 184 3.53 -5.65 -2.47
C SER A 184 4.46 -6.40 -1.50
N PHE A 185 4.04 -7.58 -1.06
CA PHE A 185 4.68 -8.41 -0.05
C PHE A 185 4.36 -9.87 -0.29
N HIS A 186 5.14 -10.76 0.32
CA HIS A 186 4.86 -12.19 0.34
C HIS A 186 3.72 -12.52 1.29
N VAL A 187 2.79 -13.37 0.85
CA VAL A 187 1.74 -13.90 1.73
C VAL A 187 2.24 -15.22 2.34
N PRO A 188 2.29 -15.35 3.67
CA PRO A 188 2.76 -16.58 4.30
C PRO A 188 1.73 -17.70 4.17
N GLN A 189 2.17 -18.95 4.35
CA GLN A 189 1.31 -20.14 4.43
C GLN A 189 0.44 -20.40 3.19
N LEU A 190 0.93 -20.04 2.01
CA LEU A 190 0.25 -20.34 0.75
C LEU A 190 0.44 -21.81 0.34
N ARG A 191 -0.62 -22.43 -0.20
CA ARG A 191 -0.58 -23.76 -0.84
C ARG A 191 0.20 -23.71 -2.15
N GLU A 192 0.70 -24.87 -2.60
CA GLU A 192 1.47 -25.01 -3.86
C GLU A 192 0.72 -24.53 -5.11
N GLY A 193 -0.63 -24.57 -5.10
CA GLY A 193 -1.48 -24.08 -6.19
C GLY A 193 -1.51 -22.55 -6.36
N VAL A 194 -0.93 -21.80 -5.41
CA VAL A 194 -0.87 -20.34 -5.42
C VAL A 194 0.53 -19.87 -5.80
N ARG A 195 0.65 -19.17 -6.94
CA ARG A 195 1.89 -18.50 -7.33
C ARG A 195 1.91 -17.09 -6.76
N ASP A 196 2.73 -16.91 -5.74
CA ASP A 196 2.97 -15.62 -5.09
C ASP A 196 3.83 -14.71 -5.99
N ARG A 197 3.29 -13.54 -6.34
CA ARG A 197 3.90 -12.55 -7.24
C ARG A 197 4.07 -11.22 -6.51
N VAL A 198 5.27 -11.02 -5.99
CA VAL A 198 5.62 -9.73 -5.38
C VAL A 198 5.80 -8.68 -6.47
N VAL A 199 4.93 -7.67 -6.43
CA VAL A 199 5.02 -6.46 -7.24
C VAL A 199 5.77 -5.41 -6.46
N ALA A 200 6.94 -5.01 -6.97
CA ALA A 200 7.78 -4.04 -6.30
C ALA A 200 7.01 -2.73 -6.02
N PRO A 201 7.06 -2.21 -4.77
CA PRO A 201 6.57 -0.87 -4.47
C PRO A 201 7.43 0.19 -5.18
N PRO A 202 6.97 1.45 -5.26
CA PRO A 202 7.80 2.53 -5.81
C PRO A 202 9.13 2.67 -5.04
N GLU A 203 10.25 2.75 -5.76
CA GLU A 203 11.60 2.79 -5.18
C GLU A 203 11.89 4.02 -4.31
N ALA A 204 11.17 5.12 -4.54
CA ALA A 204 11.25 6.33 -3.75
C ALA A 204 9.85 6.89 -3.56
N PHE A 205 9.51 7.33 -2.35
CA PHE A 205 8.16 7.84 -2.11
C PHE A 205 7.99 9.30 -2.52
N ALA A 206 6.88 9.53 -3.20
CA ALA A 206 6.41 10.84 -3.61
C ALA A 206 5.82 11.65 -2.45
N ILE A 207 5.89 12.97 -2.55
CA ILE A 207 5.06 13.90 -1.79
C ILE A 207 4.09 14.58 -2.77
N PRO A 208 2.76 14.58 -2.53
CA PRO A 208 2.08 14.01 -1.37
C PRO A 208 2.06 12.48 -1.33
N SER A 209 2.19 11.89 -0.14
CA SER A 209 2.35 10.43 0.03
C SER A 209 1.23 9.59 -0.58
N GLU A 210 0.00 10.10 -0.61
CA GLU A 210 -1.16 9.40 -1.19
C GLU A 210 -1.03 9.15 -2.69
N THR A 211 -0.17 9.92 -3.39
CA THR A 211 0.12 9.65 -4.80
C THR A 211 0.86 8.33 -5.01
N ASN A 212 1.55 7.80 -3.99
CA ASN A 212 2.22 6.50 -4.11
C ASN A 212 1.24 5.34 -4.30
N TYR A 213 -0.02 5.45 -3.86
CA TYR A 213 -1.04 4.42 -4.12
C TYR A 213 -1.34 4.29 -5.63
N PHE A 214 -1.47 5.42 -6.34
CA PHE A 214 -1.68 5.40 -7.79
C PHE A 214 -0.42 4.97 -8.57
N ARG A 215 0.77 5.32 -8.07
CA ARG A 215 2.04 4.82 -8.65
C ARG A 215 2.14 3.31 -8.51
N TYR A 216 1.85 2.78 -7.32
CA TYR A 216 1.81 1.34 -7.10
C TYR A 216 0.71 0.66 -7.91
N GLN A 217 -0.48 1.25 -8.02
CA GLN A 217 -1.54 0.74 -8.89
C GLN A 217 -1.06 0.59 -10.34
N ARG A 218 -0.33 1.57 -10.89
CA ARG A 218 0.23 1.46 -12.24
C ARG A 218 1.15 0.23 -12.37
N SER A 219 2.07 0.05 -11.42
CA SER A 219 2.97 -1.11 -11.38
C SER A 219 2.20 -2.44 -11.24
N LEU A 220 1.16 -2.48 -10.40
CA LEU A 220 0.30 -3.64 -10.22
C LEU A 220 -0.46 -3.99 -11.51
N VAL A 221 -1.01 -3.00 -12.21
CA VAL A 221 -1.69 -3.20 -13.50
C VAL A 221 -0.72 -3.70 -14.57
N GLU A 222 0.44 -3.08 -14.71
CA GLU A 222 1.46 -3.46 -15.69
C GLU A 222 2.02 -4.88 -15.45
N HIS A 223 2.32 -5.21 -14.19
CA HIS A 223 2.76 -6.56 -13.81
C HIS A 223 1.66 -7.59 -14.10
N SER A 224 0.43 -7.32 -13.64
CA SER A 224 -0.68 -8.25 -13.77
C SER A 224 -1.05 -8.55 -15.23
N LEU A 225 -1.00 -7.55 -16.11
CA LEU A 225 -1.26 -7.75 -17.53
C LEU A 225 -0.14 -8.56 -18.22
N ARG A 226 1.12 -8.42 -17.79
CA ARG A 226 2.21 -9.28 -18.28
C ARG A 226 2.03 -10.73 -17.84
N VAL A 227 1.64 -10.95 -16.59
CA VAL A 227 1.31 -12.30 -16.08
C VAL A 227 0.13 -12.88 -16.85
N ALA A 228 -0.94 -12.10 -17.05
CA ALA A 228 -2.12 -12.53 -17.80
C ALA A 228 -1.83 -12.84 -19.28
N ALA A 229 -0.85 -12.17 -19.90
CA ALA A 229 -0.43 -12.46 -21.27
C ALA A 229 0.21 -13.85 -21.39
N ALA A 230 0.96 -14.29 -20.38
CA ALA A 230 1.53 -15.64 -20.32
C ALA A 230 0.50 -16.68 -19.88
N ARG A 231 -0.39 -16.32 -18.95
CA ARG A 231 -1.41 -17.20 -18.38
C ARG A 231 -2.71 -16.44 -18.12
N ALA A 232 -3.61 -16.46 -19.09
CA ALA A 232 -4.88 -15.75 -19.01
C ALA A 232 -5.73 -16.25 -17.82
N PRO A 233 -6.20 -15.35 -16.94
CA PRO A 233 -7.15 -15.69 -15.88
C PRO A 233 -8.56 -15.82 -16.45
N ASP A 234 -9.43 -16.55 -15.76
CA ASP A 234 -10.87 -16.58 -16.07
C ASP A 234 -11.62 -15.46 -15.35
N PHE A 235 -11.08 -14.93 -14.26
CA PHE A 235 -11.56 -13.73 -13.57
C PHE A 235 -10.46 -13.07 -12.75
N VAL A 236 -10.66 -11.78 -12.45
CA VAL A 236 -9.84 -11.02 -11.51
C VAL A 236 -10.54 -11.02 -10.16
N TYR A 237 -9.82 -11.40 -9.10
CA TYR A 237 -10.27 -11.23 -7.72
C TYR A 237 -9.47 -10.07 -7.12
N GLN A 238 -10.13 -9.03 -6.62
CA GLN A 238 -9.44 -7.93 -5.94
C GLN A 238 -9.96 -7.78 -4.52
N ARG A 239 -9.03 -7.75 -3.56
CA ARG A 239 -9.31 -7.20 -2.24
C ARG A 239 -9.36 -5.68 -2.30
N LEU A 240 -10.42 -5.07 -1.76
CA LEU A 240 -10.53 -3.61 -1.70
C LEU A 240 -9.29 -3.02 -1.02
N SER A 241 -8.79 -1.92 -1.59
CA SER A 241 -7.62 -1.19 -1.10
C SER A 241 -7.81 0.29 -1.38
N ILE A 242 -7.38 1.15 -0.46
CA ILE A 242 -7.58 2.59 -0.58
C ILE A 242 -6.89 3.16 -1.83
N LEU A 243 -7.56 4.10 -2.52
CA LEU A 243 -7.02 4.78 -3.72
C LEU A 243 -6.54 3.81 -4.81
N ASN A 244 -7.14 2.63 -4.91
CA ASN A 244 -6.80 1.61 -5.88
C ASN A 244 -8.05 1.16 -6.64
N TYR A 245 -7.97 1.05 -7.96
CA TYR A 245 -9.01 0.52 -8.84
C TYR A 245 -8.44 -0.42 -9.93
N ALA A 246 -7.29 -1.05 -9.65
CA ALA A 246 -6.55 -1.90 -10.59
C ALA A 246 -7.42 -3.00 -11.22
N GLY A 247 -8.25 -3.65 -10.40
CA GLY A 247 -9.09 -4.78 -10.80
C GLY A 247 -10.09 -4.40 -11.88
N VAL A 248 -10.71 -3.22 -11.83
CA VAL A 248 -11.57 -2.73 -12.91
C VAL A 248 -10.76 -2.51 -14.18
N THR A 249 -9.58 -1.89 -14.07
CA THR A 249 -8.71 -1.65 -15.21
C THR A 249 -8.28 -2.96 -15.89
N ILE A 250 -7.87 -3.95 -15.10
CA ILE A 250 -7.40 -5.25 -15.60
C ILE A 250 -8.56 -6.07 -16.16
N SER A 251 -9.67 -6.19 -15.41
CA SER A 251 -10.89 -6.90 -15.83
C SER A 251 -11.37 -6.40 -17.19
N ARG A 252 -11.48 -5.07 -17.37
CA ARG A 252 -11.92 -4.48 -18.65
C ARG A 252 -10.92 -4.69 -19.79
N ARG A 253 -9.61 -4.66 -19.53
CA ARG A 253 -8.58 -4.92 -20.55
C ARG A 253 -8.54 -6.38 -20.98
N LEU A 254 -8.81 -7.30 -20.08
CA LEU A 254 -8.80 -8.74 -20.34
C LEU A 254 -10.17 -9.28 -20.78
N GLY A 255 -11.25 -8.52 -20.59
CA GLY A 255 -12.62 -8.96 -20.91
C GLY A 255 -13.17 -10.02 -19.95
N VAL A 256 -12.63 -10.12 -18.73
CA VAL A 256 -12.98 -11.15 -17.74
C VAL A 256 -13.73 -10.56 -16.55
N PRO A 257 -14.51 -11.33 -15.79
CA PRO A 257 -15.24 -10.84 -14.63
C PRO A 257 -14.30 -10.28 -13.54
N LEU A 258 -14.82 -9.33 -12.78
CA LEU A 258 -14.22 -8.80 -11.56
C LEU A 258 -15.03 -9.29 -10.35
N VAL A 259 -14.35 -9.99 -9.45
CA VAL A 259 -14.83 -10.29 -8.10
C VAL A 259 -14.14 -9.31 -7.15
N LEU A 260 -14.93 -8.53 -6.41
CA LEU A 260 -14.43 -7.57 -5.43
C LEU A 260 -14.71 -8.07 -4.01
N GLU A 261 -13.67 -8.24 -3.21
CA GLU A 261 -13.79 -8.50 -1.77
C GLU A 261 -13.91 -7.15 -1.05
N TYR A 262 -15.11 -6.88 -0.52
CA TYR A 262 -15.50 -5.68 0.21
C TYR A 262 -15.65 -5.98 1.70
N ASN A 263 -14.59 -5.71 2.46
CA ASN A 263 -14.58 -5.89 3.93
C ASN A 263 -15.01 -4.61 4.68
N GLY A 264 -15.61 -3.66 3.96
CA GLY A 264 -15.95 -2.32 4.45
C GLY A 264 -15.26 -1.23 3.64
N SER A 265 -15.79 -0.01 3.73
CA SER A 265 -15.26 1.13 2.99
C SER A 265 -13.92 1.58 3.57
N GLU A 266 -12.86 1.48 2.77
CA GLU A 266 -11.52 1.96 3.13
C GLU A 266 -11.53 3.49 3.32
N VAL A 267 -12.40 4.20 2.58
CA VAL A 267 -12.58 5.65 2.74
C VAL A 267 -13.21 5.97 4.09
N TRP A 268 -14.25 5.22 4.47
CA TRP A 268 -14.93 5.41 5.76
C TRP A 268 -13.97 5.12 6.92
N VAL A 269 -13.19 4.04 6.84
CA VAL A 269 -12.16 3.70 7.84
C VAL A 269 -11.13 4.81 7.95
N ALA A 270 -10.61 5.32 6.82
CA ALA A 270 -9.66 6.42 6.82
C ALA A 270 -10.23 7.71 7.44
N ARG A 271 -11.53 7.97 7.27
CA ARG A 271 -12.23 9.15 7.80
C ARG A 271 -12.46 9.07 9.32
N HIS A 272 -12.86 7.90 9.84
CA HIS A 272 -13.31 7.77 11.23
C HIS A 272 -12.26 7.20 12.17
N TRP A 273 -11.42 6.27 11.68
CA TRP A 273 -10.42 5.58 12.49
C TRP A 273 -8.98 5.88 12.05
N GLY A 274 -8.82 6.38 10.83
CA GLY A 274 -7.55 6.78 10.26
C GLY A 274 -7.33 8.28 10.23
N ARG A 275 -6.50 8.70 9.26
CA ARG A 275 -6.30 10.11 8.95
C ARG A 275 -7.08 10.44 7.68
N ARG A 276 -7.86 11.52 7.74
CA ARG A 276 -8.56 12.08 6.57
C ARG A 276 -7.60 12.21 5.38
N LEU A 277 -8.04 11.69 4.24
CA LEU A 277 -7.27 11.66 3.01
C LEU A 277 -7.23 13.06 2.38
N ARG A 278 -6.07 13.45 1.86
CA ARG A 278 -5.95 14.67 1.04
C ARG A 278 -6.76 14.54 -0.25
N TYR A 279 -6.81 13.34 -0.83
CA TYR A 279 -7.54 13.04 -2.05
C TYR A 279 -8.78 12.16 -1.79
N GLU A 280 -9.49 12.44 -0.70
CA GLU A 280 -10.67 11.67 -0.25
C GLU A 280 -11.71 11.45 -1.36
N ARG A 281 -12.08 12.49 -2.10
CA ARG A 281 -13.02 12.38 -3.23
C ARG A 281 -12.55 11.40 -4.31
N LEU A 282 -11.24 11.34 -4.58
CA LEU A 282 -10.70 10.36 -5.53
C LEU A 282 -10.72 8.95 -4.97
N ALA A 283 -10.54 8.79 -3.66
CA ALA A 283 -10.69 7.49 -3.02
C ALA A 283 -12.14 7.00 -3.10
N GLU A 284 -13.12 7.88 -2.84
CA GLU A 284 -14.55 7.59 -3.03
C GLU A 284 -14.86 7.21 -4.48
N GLN A 285 -14.30 7.95 -5.45
CA GLN A 285 -14.45 7.64 -6.87
C GLN A 285 -13.85 6.27 -7.24
N ALA A 286 -12.69 5.92 -6.69
CA ALA A 286 -12.04 4.62 -6.92
C ALA A 286 -12.87 3.46 -6.35
N GLU A 287 -13.34 3.59 -5.12
CA GLU A 287 -14.22 2.61 -4.47
C GLU A 287 -15.55 2.48 -5.22
N ALA A 288 -16.18 3.60 -5.60
CA ALA A 288 -17.41 3.60 -6.39
C ALA A 288 -17.21 2.97 -7.78
N ALA A 289 -16.07 3.21 -8.43
CA ALA A 289 -15.75 2.59 -9.72
C ALA A 289 -15.58 1.07 -9.57
N LEU A 290 -14.89 0.59 -8.52
CA LEU A 290 -14.77 -0.84 -8.22
C LEU A 290 -16.14 -1.47 -7.99
N LEU A 291 -16.95 -0.90 -7.11
CA LEU A 291 -18.28 -1.41 -6.79
C LEU A 291 -19.20 -1.42 -8.02
N ARG A 292 -19.20 -0.35 -8.81
CA ARG A 292 -20.01 -0.24 -10.03
C ARG A 292 -19.67 -1.29 -11.08
N HIS A 293 -18.38 -1.62 -11.24
CA HIS A 293 -17.91 -2.53 -12.30
C HIS A 293 -17.64 -3.97 -11.80
N ALA A 294 -17.81 -4.24 -10.51
CA ALA A 294 -17.74 -5.58 -9.97
C ALA A 294 -18.93 -6.42 -10.45
N HIS A 295 -18.64 -7.65 -10.86
CA HIS A 295 -19.64 -8.63 -11.30
C HIS A 295 -20.10 -9.50 -10.13
N VAL A 296 -19.22 -9.66 -9.13
CA VAL A 296 -19.52 -10.22 -7.82
C VAL A 296 -18.85 -9.33 -6.77
N VAL A 297 -19.57 -9.01 -5.70
CA VAL A 297 -19.04 -8.35 -4.50
C VAL A 297 -19.18 -9.32 -3.35
N VAL A 298 -18.06 -9.79 -2.82
CA VAL A 298 -18.01 -10.63 -1.62
C VAL A 298 -17.90 -9.72 -0.41
N THR A 299 -18.71 -9.94 0.62
CA THR A 299 -18.66 -9.15 1.86
C THR A 299 -18.80 -10.03 3.10
N VAL A 300 -18.35 -9.54 4.25
CA VAL A 300 -18.09 -10.38 5.44
C VAL A 300 -19.18 -10.29 6.51
N SER A 301 -20.22 -9.49 6.31
CA SER A 301 -21.33 -9.37 7.26
C SER A 301 -22.61 -8.88 6.60
N ASP A 302 -23.76 -9.16 7.23
CA ASP A 302 -25.04 -8.64 6.79
C ASP A 302 -25.13 -7.11 6.87
N VAL A 303 -24.45 -6.49 7.84
CA VAL A 303 -24.36 -5.01 7.93
C VAL A 303 -23.73 -4.43 6.67
N LEU A 304 -22.63 -5.02 6.19
CA LEU A 304 -21.98 -4.57 4.96
C LEU A 304 -22.79 -4.94 3.71
N ARG A 305 -23.51 -6.06 3.73
CA ARG A 305 -24.45 -6.43 2.67
C ARG A 305 -25.56 -5.38 2.53
N GLU A 306 -26.17 -4.97 3.64
CA GLU A 306 -27.18 -3.91 3.67
C GLU A 306 -26.60 -2.57 3.20
N GLU A 307 -25.37 -2.23 3.59
CA GLU A 307 -24.67 -1.06 3.09
C GLU A 307 -24.51 -1.09 1.56
N LEU A 308 -24.10 -2.23 0.99
CA LEU A 308 -23.94 -2.41 -0.46
C LEU A 308 -25.28 -2.29 -1.20
N LEU A 309 -26.36 -2.86 -0.64
CA LEU A 309 -27.73 -2.70 -1.18
C LEU A 309 -28.15 -1.23 -1.15
N GLY A 310 -27.91 -0.52 -0.04
CA GLY A 310 -28.18 0.91 0.09
C GLY A 310 -27.37 1.78 -0.88
N ARG A 311 -26.19 1.32 -1.31
CA ARG A 311 -25.36 1.92 -2.37
C ARG A 311 -25.83 1.57 -3.79
N GLY A 312 -26.90 0.78 -3.94
CA GLY A 312 -27.49 0.41 -5.23
C GLY A 312 -26.81 -0.75 -5.93
N ILE A 313 -26.01 -1.55 -5.22
CA ILE A 313 -25.43 -2.78 -5.79
C ILE A 313 -26.53 -3.85 -5.89
N PRO A 314 -26.76 -4.47 -7.06
CA PRO A 314 -27.80 -5.48 -7.20
C PRO A 314 -27.56 -6.67 -6.28
N GLU A 315 -28.60 -7.12 -5.57
CA GLU A 315 -28.53 -8.24 -4.63
C GLU A 315 -27.90 -9.50 -5.26
N ARG A 316 -28.26 -9.82 -6.51
CA ARG A 316 -27.68 -10.94 -7.27
C ARG A 316 -26.17 -10.87 -7.50
N HIS A 317 -25.54 -9.71 -7.29
CA HIS A 317 -24.09 -9.54 -7.38
C HIS A 317 -23.43 -9.66 -6.00
N ILE A 318 -24.19 -9.63 -4.90
CA ILE A 318 -23.64 -9.62 -3.54
C ILE A 318 -23.62 -11.04 -2.99
N VAL A 319 -22.46 -11.47 -2.49
CA VAL A 319 -22.29 -12.72 -1.75
C VAL A 319 -21.81 -12.37 -0.35
N MET A 320 -22.60 -12.71 0.66
CA MET A 320 -22.19 -12.57 2.06
C MET A 320 -21.50 -13.87 2.50
N TYR A 321 -20.26 -13.75 2.93
CA TYR A 321 -19.41 -14.84 3.41
C TYR A 321 -18.61 -14.36 4.62
N PRO A 322 -18.96 -14.77 5.86
CA PRO A 322 -18.26 -14.31 7.05
C PRO A 322 -16.83 -14.85 7.09
N ASN A 323 -15.95 -14.15 7.79
CA ASN A 323 -14.58 -14.63 7.99
C ASN A 323 -14.59 -15.92 8.83
N CYS A 324 -13.77 -16.87 8.43
CA CYS A 324 -13.58 -18.15 9.09
C CYS A 324 -12.10 -18.37 9.42
N VAL A 325 -11.83 -19.32 10.30
CA VAL A 325 -10.48 -19.83 10.57
C VAL A 325 -10.42 -21.28 10.13
N ASP A 326 -9.24 -21.72 9.67
CA ASP A 326 -9.00 -23.14 9.41
C ASP A 326 -9.11 -23.91 10.73
N ALA A 327 -9.77 -25.08 10.66
CA ALA A 327 -9.93 -26.00 11.78
C ALA A 327 -8.65 -26.80 12.06
#